data_AF-A0A1G3K0Z0-F1
#
_entry.id   AF-A0A1G3K0Z0-F1
#
_cell.length_a   1.000
_cell.length_b   1.000
_cell.length_c   1.000
_cell.angle_alpha   90.00
_cell.angle_beta   90.00
_cell.angle_gamma   90.00
#
_symmetry.space_group_name_H-M   'P 1'
#
loop_
_entity.id
_entity.type
_entity.pdbx_description
1 polymer ?
#
loop_
_entity_poly.entity_id
_entity_poly.type
_entity_poly.pdbx_seq_one_letter_code
_entity_poly.pdbx_strand_id
1 'polypeptide(L)'
;MLLVEAMDRLTRQKPLESISLIRDLTENGLTICETSSGRIYNTQAIDYNWTTLIVILAAAAEAYGSSHEKSKRVKSAWGRTQATGKTKGGEDDPRLCPSWIEVKKGKYQPIKDRAAIIQQIFEWCADGYGLREIANKANENRAKIKWPGAPWHIRNLNILLRGRRVLGEYTPQERDENGGRRDANVTIDLYPAVVTHELYNKAQHGLSSRKGTGGPRREFANVLSHLARCTYKPEGSNTPCGSTMTLRPQKKGPNQIACSSFVRASGCKCNANYRYDDILRGIVREVFSLVLPDEKPAKQNAIDVEAVKADSR
;
A
#
# COMPACT_ATOMS: atom_id res chain seq x y z
N MET A 1 -34.82 0.50 18.83
CA MET A 1 -34.31 1.53 19.76
C MET A 1 -32.78 1.52 19.70
N LEU A 2 -32.16 2.67 19.45
CA LEU A 2 -30.71 2.85 19.36
C LEU A 2 -30.26 3.77 20.50
N LEU A 3 -29.37 3.28 21.35
CA LEU A 3 -28.80 4.06 22.45
C LEU A 3 -27.44 4.62 22.02
N VAL A 4 -27.23 5.92 22.21
CA VAL A 4 -26.00 6.61 21.82
C VAL A 4 -25.52 7.46 22.99
N GLU A 5 -24.22 7.42 23.29
CA GLU A 5 -23.65 8.22 24.37
C GLU A 5 -23.79 9.72 24.10
N ALA A 6 -23.52 10.15 22.86
CA ALA A 6 -23.68 11.51 22.38
C ALA A 6 -23.88 11.51 20.85
N MET A 7 -24.59 12.52 20.32
CA MET A 7 -24.91 12.61 18.88
C MET A 7 -23.68 12.76 17.97
N ASP A 8 -22.56 13.24 18.52
CA ASP A 8 -21.27 13.33 17.83
C ASP A 8 -20.66 11.96 17.47
N ARG A 9 -21.10 10.88 18.13
CA ARG A 9 -20.70 9.49 17.81
C ARG A 9 -21.49 8.89 16.66
N LEU A 10 -22.70 9.39 16.41
CA LEU A 10 -23.55 8.91 15.35
C LEU A 10 -23.11 9.47 13.99
N THR A 11 -22.64 10.73 13.95
CA THR A 11 -22.26 11.41 12.71
C THR A 11 -21.01 12.27 12.88
N ARG A 12 -20.02 12.09 11.98
CA ARG A 12 -18.88 13.02 11.80
C ARG A 12 -19.02 13.87 10.53
N GLN A 13 -20.23 13.91 9.99
CA GLN A 13 -20.58 14.52 8.72
C GLN A 13 -20.94 16.00 8.89
N LYS A 14 -21.22 16.68 7.78
CA LYS A 14 -21.71 18.07 7.85
C LYS A 14 -23.07 18.10 8.56
N PRO A 15 -23.40 19.16 9.32
CA PRO A 15 -24.62 19.22 10.13
C PRO A 15 -25.92 18.88 9.37
N LEU A 16 -26.02 19.26 8.09
CA LEU A 16 -27.17 18.94 7.25
C LEU A 16 -27.29 17.45 6.91
N GLU A 17 -26.17 16.77 6.65
CA GLU A 17 -26.14 15.33 6.37
C GLU A 17 -26.52 14.53 7.63
N SER A 18 -26.12 15.03 8.81
CA SER A 18 -26.51 14.45 10.10
C SER A 18 -28.01 14.50 10.35
N ILE A 19 -28.68 15.59 9.97
CA ILE A 19 -30.14 15.73 10.08
C ILE A 19 -30.84 14.75 9.15
N SER A 20 -30.39 14.63 7.90
CA SER A 20 -30.95 13.67 6.95
C SER A 20 -30.89 12.25 7.50
N LEU A 21 -29.74 11.85 8.06
CA LEU A 21 -29.60 10.52 8.68
C LEU A 21 -30.56 10.30 9.86
N ILE A 22 -30.69 11.27 10.76
CA ILE A 22 -31.58 11.16 11.93
C ILE A 22 -33.03 11.07 11.47
N ARG A 23 -33.42 11.90 10.52
CA ARG A 23 -34.75 11.87 9.90
C ARG A 23 -35.03 10.49 9.33
N ASP A 24 -34.16 9.98 8.45
CA ASP A 24 -34.32 8.67 7.80
C ASP A 24 -34.45 7.55 8.83
N LEU A 25 -33.63 7.56 9.89
CA LEU A 25 -33.71 6.57 10.96
C LEU A 25 -35.05 6.64 11.72
N THR A 26 -35.50 7.85 12.07
CA THR A 26 -36.77 8.02 12.79
C THR A 26 -38.00 7.72 11.93
N GLU A 27 -38.00 8.07 10.63
CA GLU A 27 -39.07 7.71 9.69
C GLU A 27 -39.22 6.20 9.51
N ASN A 28 -38.11 5.45 9.62
CA ASN A 28 -38.12 3.99 9.64
C ASN A 28 -38.56 3.38 11.00
N GLY A 29 -39.13 4.18 11.90
CA GLY A 29 -39.68 3.73 13.19
C GLY A 29 -38.62 3.52 14.28
N LEU A 30 -37.41 4.03 14.09
CA LEU A 30 -36.29 3.82 15.00
C LEU A 30 -36.19 4.94 16.04
N THR A 31 -36.44 4.61 17.31
CA THR A 31 -36.22 5.54 18.42
C THR A 31 -34.74 5.64 18.77
N ILE A 32 -34.16 6.84 18.73
CA ILE A 32 -32.78 7.12 19.11
C ILE A 32 -32.79 7.79 20.50
N CYS A 33 -32.03 7.26 21.46
CA CYS A 33 -31.90 7.84 22.80
C CYS A 33 -30.46 8.27 23.03
N GLU A 34 -30.27 9.55 23.37
CA GLU A 34 -28.97 10.11 23.74
C GLU A 34 -28.79 10.09 25.26
N THR A 35 -27.79 9.37 25.74
CA THR A 35 -27.55 9.18 27.19
C THR A 35 -27.00 10.44 27.85
N SER A 36 -26.16 11.22 27.17
CA SER A 36 -25.55 12.44 27.73
C SER A 36 -26.53 13.58 27.97
N SER A 37 -27.56 13.71 27.12
CA SER A 37 -28.57 14.77 27.21
C SER A 37 -29.92 14.28 27.75
N GLY A 38 -30.12 12.96 27.83
CA GLY A 38 -31.39 12.32 28.20
C GLY A 38 -32.47 12.45 27.12
N ARG A 39 -32.14 12.91 25.91
CA ARG A 39 -33.12 13.18 24.85
C ARG A 39 -33.50 11.93 24.09
N ILE A 40 -34.78 11.85 23.73
CA ILE A 40 -35.37 10.77 22.94
C ILE A 40 -35.83 11.36 21.62
N TYR A 41 -35.35 10.79 20.53
CA TYR A 41 -35.69 11.17 19.16
C TYR A 41 -36.54 10.05 18.53
N ASN A 42 -37.79 10.37 18.23
CA ASN A 42 -38.69 9.55 17.44
C ASN A 42 -39.61 10.48 16.63
N THR A 43 -40.35 9.93 15.66
CA THR A 43 -41.20 10.70 14.74
C THR A 43 -42.21 11.58 15.50
N GLN A 44 -42.83 11.03 16.55
CA GLN A 44 -43.84 11.74 17.35
C GLN A 44 -43.26 12.90 18.17
N ALA A 45 -42.06 12.74 18.73
CA ALA A 45 -41.37 13.76 19.52
C ALA A 45 -40.88 14.90 18.63
N ILE A 46 -40.48 14.60 17.39
CA ILE A 46 -40.07 15.59 16.40
C ILE A 46 -41.29 16.40 15.94
N ASP A 47 -42.42 15.75 15.64
CA ASP A 47 -43.66 16.41 15.23
C ASP A 47 -44.25 17.30 16.33
N TYR A 48 -44.19 16.84 17.59
CA TYR A 48 -44.74 17.59 18.73
C TYR A 48 -43.84 18.76 19.16
N ASN A 49 -42.52 18.60 19.07
CA ASN A 49 -41.57 19.62 19.49
C ASN A 49 -40.41 19.79 18.50
N TRP A 50 -40.70 20.53 17.44
CA TRP A 50 -39.76 20.89 16.37
C TRP A 50 -38.48 21.56 16.87
N THR A 51 -38.49 22.23 18.04
CA THR A 51 -37.28 22.85 18.60
C THR A 51 -36.19 21.83 18.91
N THR A 52 -36.55 20.57 19.13
CA THR A 52 -35.62 19.45 19.30
C THR A 52 -34.66 19.33 18.10
N LEU A 53 -35.15 19.56 16.88
CA LEU A 53 -34.32 19.54 15.66
C LEU A 53 -33.31 20.69 15.63
N ILE A 54 -33.68 21.89 16.10
CA ILE A 54 -32.76 23.03 16.19
C ILE A 54 -31.63 22.71 17.15
N VAL A 55 -31.93 22.13 18.31
CA VAL A 55 -30.90 21.83 19.30
C VAL A 55 -29.95 20.75 18.81
N ILE A 56 -30.45 19.74 18.07
CA ILE A 56 -29.61 18.75 17.39
C ILE A 56 -28.70 19.43 16.38
N LEU A 57 -29.25 20.32 15.54
CA LEU A 57 -28.47 21.03 14.53
C LEU A 57 -27.36 21.87 15.18
N ALA A 58 -27.67 22.58 16.26
CA ALA A 58 -26.71 23.38 17.01
C ALA A 58 -25.59 22.52 17.61
N ALA A 59 -25.95 21.40 18.25
CA ALA A 59 -24.97 20.47 18.81
C ALA A 59 -24.08 19.83 17.73
N ALA A 60 -24.66 19.43 16.59
CA ALA A 60 -23.93 18.88 15.45
C ALA A 60 -23.01 19.94 14.81
N ALA A 61 -23.46 21.19 14.71
CA ALA A 61 -22.66 22.30 14.21
C ALA A 61 -21.45 22.60 15.10
N GLU A 62 -21.62 22.56 16.43
CA GLU A 62 -20.53 22.76 17.40
C GLU A 62 -19.52 21.59 17.36
N ALA A 63 -20.02 20.35 17.32
CA ALA A 63 -19.18 19.15 17.20
C ALA A 63 -18.37 19.16 15.89
N TYR A 64 -19.01 19.55 14.78
CA TYR A 64 -18.35 19.71 13.48
C TYR A 64 -17.33 20.85 13.51
N GLY A 65 -17.71 22.02 14.03
CA GLY A 65 -16.85 23.21 14.11
C GLY A 65 -15.58 22.93 14.93
N SER A 66 -15.72 22.38 16.13
CA SER A 66 -14.59 22.04 16.98
C SER A 66 -13.68 20.96 16.37
N SER A 67 -14.24 19.96 15.69
CA SER A 67 -13.48 18.93 14.97
C SER A 67 -12.76 19.49 13.73
N HIS A 68 -13.43 20.35 12.97
CA HIS A 68 -12.89 21.00 11.79
C HIS A 68 -11.77 21.97 12.16
N GLU A 69 -11.94 22.76 13.22
CA GLU A 69 -10.91 23.64 13.75
C GLU A 69 -9.70 22.86 14.26
N LYS A 70 -9.90 21.78 15.02
CA LYS A 70 -8.80 20.90 15.47
C LYS A 70 -8.04 20.36 14.25
N SER A 71 -8.74 19.87 13.23
CA SER A 71 -8.14 19.39 11.99
C SER A 71 -7.36 20.49 11.27
N LYS A 72 -7.93 21.70 11.14
CA LYS A 72 -7.27 22.86 10.51
C LYS A 72 -6.03 23.29 11.29
N ARG A 73 -6.10 23.35 12.62
CA ARG A 73 -4.97 23.69 13.52
C ARG A 73 -3.86 22.65 13.38
N VAL A 74 -4.17 21.36 13.44
CA VAL A 74 -3.20 20.27 13.27
C VAL A 74 -2.56 20.30 11.89
N LYS A 75 -3.34 20.48 10.82
CA LYS A 75 -2.82 20.63 9.46
C LYS A 75 -1.90 21.84 9.32
N SER A 76 -2.29 23.00 9.85
CA SER A 76 -1.46 24.21 9.81
C SER A 76 -0.15 24.04 10.59
N ALA A 77 -0.21 23.40 11.77
CA ALA A 77 0.96 23.14 12.59
C ALA A 77 1.92 22.17 11.88
N TRP A 78 1.37 21.12 11.26
CA TRP A 78 2.17 20.19 10.46
C TRP A 78 2.78 20.85 9.23
N GLY A 79 2.03 21.71 8.53
CA GLY A 79 2.54 22.49 7.40
C GLY A 79 3.73 23.37 7.79
N ARG A 80 3.68 24.04 8.96
CA ARG A 80 4.83 24.80 9.49
C ARG A 80 6.03 23.91 9.78
N THR A 81 5.81 22.75 10.39
CA THR A 81 6.88 21.78 10.63
C THR A 81 7.49 21.28 9.32
N GLN A 82 6.70 21.03 8.28
CA GLN A 82 7.23 20.63 6.97
C GLN A 82 8.01 21.77 6.29
N ALA A 83 7.56 23.02 6.42
CA ALA A 83 8.21 24.19 5.83
C ALA A 83 9.50 24.62 6.54
N THR A 84 9.67 24.27 7.81
CA THR A 84 10.84 24.67 8.61
C THR A 84 11.74 23.50 8.98
N GLY A 85 11.22 22.28 8.91
CA GLY A 85 11.82 21.08 9.49
C GLY A 85 11.89 21.07 11.02
N LYS A 86 11.27 22.05 11.70
CA LYS A 86 11.38 22.22 13.15
C LYS A 86 10.11 21.79 13.89
N THR A 87 10.33 21.33 15.12
CA THR A 87 9.30 21.19 16.15
C THR A 87 8.88 22.56 16.68
N LYS A 88 7.81 22.61 17.49
CA LYS A 88 7.40 23.85 18.18
C LYS A 88 8.50 24.44 19.08
N GLY A 89 9.42 23.62 19.57
CA GLY A 89 10.55 24.04 20.41
C GLY A 89 11.77 24.54 19.63
N GLY A 90 11.72 24.57 18.30
CA GLY A 90 12.85 25.01 17.46
C GLY A 90 13.89 23.93 17.17
N GLU A 91 13.74 22.73 17.73
CA GLU A 91 14.57 21.56 17.42
C GLU A 91 14.17 20.92 16.09
N ASP A 92 15.10 20.22 15.44
CA ASP A 92 14.83 19.41 14.26
C ASP A 92 13.80 18.30 14.54
N ASP A 93 12.81 18.15 13.66
CA ASP A 93 11.70 17.22 13.89
C ASP A 93 12.06 15.78 13.48
N PRO A 94 12.01 14.80 14.42
CA PRO A 94 12.37 13.42 14.14
C PRO A 94 11.40 12.73 13.17
N ARG A 95 10.17 13.24 13.00
CA ARG A 95 9.17 12.66 12.07
C ARG A 95 9.55 12.84 10.61
N LEU A 96 10.45 13.77 10.31
CA LEU A 96 10.95 14.02 8.96
C LEU A 96 12.23 13.21 8.65
N CYS A 97 12.87 12.61 9.66
CA CYS A 97 14.14 11.90 9.52
C CYS A 97 14.07 10.77 8.48
N PRO A 98 14.91 10.82 7.44
CA PRO A 98 15.28 9.63 6.70
C PRO A 98 15.88 8.56 7.61
N SER A 99 15.79 7.28 7.23
CA SER A 99 16.26 6.16 8.07
C SER A 99 17.76 6.16 8.39
N TRP A 100 18.55 6.94 7.65
CA TRP A 100 20.00 7.12 7.86
C TRP A 100 20.37 8.37 8.67
N ILE A 101 19.38 9.13 9.17
CA ILE A 101 19.56 10.34 9.98
C ILE A 101 18.83 10.16 11.31
N GLU A 102 19.40 10.76 12.36
CA GLU A 102 18.77 10.89 13.67
C GLU A 102 18.78 12.34 14.14
N VAL A 103 17.91 12.68 15.10
CA VAL A 103 17.99 13.95 15.82
C VAL A 103 18.79 13.72 17.09
N LYS A 104 19.98 14.32 17.16
CA LYS A 104 20.84 14.32 18.35
C LYS A 104 21.08 15.75 18.79
N LYS A 105 20.82 16.04 20.08
CA LYS A 105 20.92 17.39 20.66
C LYS A 105 20.09 18.43 19.87
N GLY A 106 18.87 18.06 19.48
CA GLY A 106 17.96 18.92 18.73
C GLY A 106 18.37 19.21 17.28
N LYS A 107 19.40 18.53 16.75
CA LYS A 107 19.89 18.70 15.37
C LYS A 107 19.94 17.40 14.58
N TYR A 108 19.69 17.47 13.27
CA TYR A 108 19.89 16.36 12.35
C TYR A 108 21.37 15.96 12.27
N GLN A 109 21.65 14.70 12.51
CA GLN A 109 22.99 14.11 12.42
C GLN A 109 22.93 12.79 11.65
N PRO A 110 23.90 12.50 10.76
CA PRO A 110 23.93 11.26 10.03
C PRO A 110 24.36 10.12 10.95
N ILE A 111 23.67 8.98 10.85
CA ILE A 111 24.09 7.75 11.53
C ILE A 111 25.19 7.13 10.68
N LYS A 112 26.45 7.22 11.13
CA LYS A 112 27.66 6.87 10.36
C LYS A 112 27.52 5.56 9.57
N ASP A 113 27.19 4.47 10.25
CA ASP A 113 27.09 3.15 9.61
C ASP A 113 26.01 3.09 8.53
N ARG A 114 24.89 3.79 8.76
CA ARG A 114 23.78 3.83 7.82
C ARG A 114 24.09 4.71 6.62
N ALA A 115 24.69 5.87 6.88
CA ALA A 115 25.17 6.80 5.87
C ALA A 115 26.19 6.12 4.94
N ALA A 116 27.10 5.30 5.47
CA ALA A 116 28.06 4.53 4.69
C ALA A 116 27.37 3.55 3.71
N ILE A 117 26.31 2.86 4.13
CA ILE A 117 25.54 1.99 3.22
C ILE A 117 24.88 2.81 2.10
N ILE A 118 24.32 3.98 2.43
CA ILE A 118 23.74 4.87 1.40
C ILE A 118 24.82 5.29 0.40
N GLN A 119 25.98 5.72 0.86
CA GLN A 119 27.09 6.10 -0.01
C GLN A 119 27.52 4.94 -0.93
N GLN A 120 27.70 3.73 -0.39
CA GLN A 120 28.02 2.54 -1.18
C GLN A 120 26.96 2.20 -2.23
N ILE A 121 25.67 2.39 -1.93
CA ILE A 121 24.59 2.21 -2.91
C ILE A 121 24.77 3.14 -4.12
N PHE A 122 25.17 4.38 -3.89
CA PHE A 122 25.43 5.35 -4.96
C PHE A 122 26.70 5.01 -5.75
N GLU A 123 27.76 4.58 -5.07
CA GLU A 123 29.01 4.10 -5.70
C GLU A 123 28.72 2.90 -6.61
N TRP A 124 28.05 1.86 -6.11
CA TRP A 124 27.71 0.72 -6.95
C TRP A 124 26.79 1.09 -8.13
N CYS A 125 25.92 2.08 -7.96
CA CYS A 125 25.10 2.56 -9.08
C CYS A 125 25.94 3.26 -10.14
N ALA A 126 26.91 4.09 -9.72
CA ALA A 126 27.87 4.76 -10.59
C ALA A 126 28.77 3.76 -11.34
N ASP A 127 29.18 2.68 -10.67
CA ASP A 127 29.99 1.59 -11.24
C ASP A 127 29.23 0.69 -12.23
N GLY A 128 27.91 0.86 -12.36
CA GLY A 128 27.11 0.10 -13.32
C GLY A 128 26.45 -1.17 -12.77
N TYR A 129 26.55 -1.47 -11.47
CA TYR A 129 25.90 -2.65 -10.88
C TYR A 129 24.37 -2.62 -11.03
N GLY A 130 23.77 -3.76 -11.38
CA GLY A 130 22.32 -3.88 -11.54
C GLY A 130 21.56 -3.63 -10.23
N LEU A 131 20.37 -3.01 -10.28
CA LEU A 131 19.60 -2.66 -9.07
C LEU A 131 19.27 -3.86 -8.16
N ARG A 132 19.16 -5.06 -8.74
CA ARG A 132 18.97 -6.31 -7.99
C ARG A 132 20.23 -6.68 -7.20
N GLU A 133 21.39 -6.55 -7.82
CA GLU A 133 22.67 -6.84 -7.18
C GLU A 133 22.97 -5.82 -6.09
N ILE A 134 22.74 -4.54 -6.36
CA ILE A 134 22.81 -3.46 -5.36
C ILE A 134 21.91 -3.78 -4.17
N ALA A 135 20.67 -4.25 -4.40
CA ALA A 135 19.77 -4.63 -3.31
C ALA A 135 20.30 -5.78 -2.45
N ASN A 136 20.89 -6.81 -3.08
CA ASN A 136 21.49 -7.93 -2.35
C ASN A 136 22.67 -7.45 -1.49
N LYS A 137 23.64 -6.74 -2.09
CA LYS A 137 24.82 -6.21 -1.38
C LYS A 137 24.42 -5.26 -0.25
N ALA A 138 23.46 -4.37 -0.51
CA ALA A 138 22.93 -3.46 0.51
C ALA A 138 22.24 -4.21 1.65
N ASN A 139 21.51 -5.30 1.37
CA ASN A 139 20.87 -6.12 2.38
C ASN A 139 21.87 -6.94 3.21
N GLU A 140 22.97 -7.41 2.61
CA GLU A 140 24.06 -8.08 3.31
C GLU A 140 24.77 -7.12 4.28
N ASN A 141 25.08 -5.89 3.83
CA ASN A 141 25.66 -4.88 4.72
C ASN A 141 24.67 -4.41 5.77
N ARG A 142 23.38 -4.29 5.41
CA ARG A 142 22.31 -3.98 6.35
C ARG A 142 22.16 -5.03 7.44
N ALA A 143 22.34 -6.32 7.12
CA ALA A 143 22.22 -7.39 8.10
C ALA A 143 23.28 -7.32 9.22
N LYS A 144 24.41 -6.64 8.96
CA LYS A 144 25.50 -6.43 9.93
C LYS A 144 25.22 -5.29 10.91
N ILE A 145 24.20 -4.46 10.67
CA ILE A 145 23.91 -3.27 11.48
C ILE A 145 22.44 -3.16 11.88
N LYS A 146 22.16 -2.40 12.94
CA LYS A 146 20.78 -2.13 13.39
C LYS A 146 20.11 -1.12 12.46
N TRP A 147 19.34 -1.59 11.48
CA TRP A 147 18.59 -0.74 10.54
C TRP A 147 17.06 -0.90 10.68
N PRO A 148 16.30 0.17 10.94
CA PRO A 148 14.85 0.10 11.08
C PRO A 148 14.15 -0.11 9.73
N GLY A 149 13.18 -1.01 9.69
CA GLY A 149 12.29 -1.19 8.54
C GLY A 149 12.54 -2.48 7.74
N ALA A 150 11.94 -2.54 6.56
CA ALA A 150 12.03 -3.70 5.66
C ALA A 150 13.38 -3.75 4.92
N PRO A 151 13.76 -4.91 4.35
CA PRO A 151 14.90 -5.02 3.45
C PRO A 151 14.80 -4.07 2.26
N TRP A 152 15.96 -3.75 1.67
CA TRP A 152 16.04 -3.01 0.43
C TRP A 152 15.44 -3.83 -0.71
N HIS A 153 14.57 -3.17 -1.48
CA HIS A 153 13.98 -3.70 -2.70
C HIS A 153 14.28 -2.74 -3.85
N ILE A 154 14.24 -3.25 -5.08
CA ILE A 154 14.48 -2.47 -6.31
C ILE A 154 13.62 -1.19 -6.34
N ARG A 155 12.37 -1.24 -5.87
CA ARG A 155 11.50 -0.07 -5.79
C ARG A 155 12.03 0.99 -4.82
N ASN A 156 12.40 0.57 -3.62
CA ASN A 156 12.89 1.48 -2.58
C ASN A 156 14.24 2.09 -2.98
N LEU A 157 15.11 1.31 -3.62
CA LEU A 157 16.36 1.82 -4.20
C LEU A 157 16.12 2.82 -5.32
N ASN A 158 15.15 2.60 -6.20
CA ASN A 158 14.80 3.60 -7.22
C ASN A 158 14.29 4.91 -6.61
N ILE A 159 13.49 4.84 -5.54
CA ILE A 159 13.01 6.02 -4.82
C ILE A 159 14.20 6.73 -4.14
N LEU A 160 15.10 5.98 -3.51
CA LEU A 160 16.29 6.51 -2.86
C LEU A 160 17.23 7.18 -3.86
N LEU A 161 17.61 6.48 -4.94
CA LEU A 161 18.57 6.95 -5.94
C LEU A 161 18.06 8.21 -6.64
N ARG A 162 16.76 8.35 -6.85
CA ARG A 162 16.17 9.57 -7.48
C ARG A 162 15.85 10.66 -6.47
N GLY A 163 15.88 10.36 -5.18
CA GLY A 163 15.54 11.29 -4.12
C GLY A 163 16.71 12.20 -3.80
N ARG A 164 16.45 13.51 -3.70
CA ARG A 164 17.48 14.51 -3.37
C ARG A 164 17.79 14.65 -1.88
N ARG A 165 17.09 13.89 -1.02
CA ARG A 165 17.32 13.86 0.43
C ARG A 165 18.75 13.48 0.83
N VAL A 166 19.47 12.77 -0.05
CA VAL A 166 20.88 12.41 0.17
C VAL A 166 21.84 13.60 0.01
N LEU A 167 21.40 14.65 -0.69
CA LEU A 167 22.12 15.92 -0.90
C LEU A 167 21.85 16.94 0.21
N GLY A 168 20.89 16.68 1.10
CA GLY A 168 20.44 17.63 2.13
C GLY A 168 19.04 18.18 1.89
N GLU A 169 18.51 18.01 0.67
CA GLU A 169 17.27 18.62 0.22
C GLU A 169 16.01 17.89 0.71
N TYR A 170 15.09 18.61 1.32
CA TYR A 170 13.76 18.13 1.67
C TYR A 170 12.68 18.84 0.85
N THR A 171 11.85 18.05 0.17
CA THR A 171 10.64 18.52 -0.49
C THR A 171 9.43 17.95 0.27
N PRO A 172 8.60 18.82 0.90
CA PRO A 172 7.33 18.40 1.49
C PRO A 172 6.43 17.71 0.47
N GLN A 173 5.59 16.79 0.92
CA GLN A 173 4.52 16.24 0.09
C GLN A 173 3.18 16.81 0.52
N GLU A 174 2.44 17.32 -0.46
CA GLU A 174 1.08 17.80 -0.31
C GLU A 174 0.09 16.75 -0.80
N ARG A 175 -1.14 16.82 -0.28
CA ARG A 175 -2.24 15.98 -0.77
C ARG A 175 -3.01 16.73 -1.85
N ASP A 176 -3.22 16.05 -2.96
CA ASP A 176 -4.10 16.51 -4.03
C ASP A 176 -5.57 16.41 -3.63
N GLU A 177 -6.42 17.10 -4.38
CA GLU A 177 -7.88 17.00 -4.32
C GLU A 177 -8.38 15.55 -4.45
N ASN A 178 -7.69 14.72 -5.25
CA ASN A 178 -8.01 13.30 -5.44
C ASN A 178 -7.38 12.38 -4.38
N GLY A 179 -6.80 12.92 -3.31
CA GLY A 179 -6.13 12.15 -2.25
C GLY A 179 -4.75 11.59 -2.62
N GLY A 180 -4.26 11.88 -3.84
CA GLY A 180 -2.88 11.62 -4.26
C GLY A 180 -1.88 12.43 -3.44
N ARG A 181 -0.61 12.01 -3.41
CA ARG A 181 0.48 12.81 -2.82
C ARG A 181 1.34 13.37 -3.94
N ARG A 182 1.50 14.69 -3.99
CA ARG A 182 2.44 15.38 -4.86
C ARG A 182 3.54 16.03 -4.05
N ASP A 183 4.70 16.20 -4.67
CA ASP A 183 5.77 16.99 -4.08
C ASP A 183 5.40 18.47 -4.17
N ALA A 184 5.58 19.20 -3.08
CA ALA A 184 5.37 20.64 -3.03
C ALA A 184 6.44 21.36 -3.86
N ASN A 185 6.14 22.59 -4.30
CA ASN A 185 7.07 23.37 -5.14
C ASN A 185 8.23 24.02 -4.34
N VAL A 186 8.41 23.65 -3.08
CA VAL A 186 9.40 24.23 -2.17
C VAL A 186 10.40 23.15 -1.75
N THR A 187 11.69 23.42 -1.98
CA THR A 187 12.79 22.56 -1.53
C THR A 187 13.61 23.32 -0.49
N ILE A 188 13.91 22.66 0.63
CA ILE A 188 14.60 23.25 1.78
C ILE A 188 15.80 22.38 2.13
N ASP A 189 16.96 23.00 2.34
CA ASP A 189 18.15 22.31 2.82
C ASP A 189 18.06 22.08 4.33
N LEU A 190 17.75 20.84 4.70
CA LEU A 190 17.44 20.46 6.08
C LEU A 190 18.43 19.44 6.63
N TYR A 191 18.92 18.54 5.78
CA TYR A 191 19.73 17.42 6.23
C TYR A 191 21.21 17.63 5.95
N PRO A 192 22.10 17.04 6.78
CA PRO A 192 23.50 16.92 6.41
C PRO A 192 23.62 16.05 5.15
N ALA A 193 24.34 16.55 4.13
CA ALA A 193 24.60 15.80 2.92
C ALA A 193 25.41 14.53 3.22
N VAL A 194 24.94 13.39 2.71
CA VAL A 194 25.61 12.08 2.85
C VAL A 194 26.35 11.72 1.56
N VAL A 195 25.90 12.25 0.43
CA VAL A 195 26.43 11.98 -0.90
C VAL A 195 26.80 13.31 -1.55
N THR A 196 27.96 13.37 -2.20
CA THR A 196 28.38 14.55 -2.99
C THR A 196 27.55 14.69 -4.26
N HIS A 197 27.36 15.92 -4.75
CA HIS A 197 26.67 16.17 -6.02
C HIS A 197 27.29 15.39 -7.20
N GLU A 198 28.61 15.26 -7.25
CA GLU A 198 29.31 14.51 -8.30
C GLU A 198 28.90 13.04 -8.33
N LEU A 199 28.96 12.36 -7.17
CA LEU A 199 28.56 10.96 -7.04
C LEU A 199 27.07 10.76 -7.35
N TYR A 200 26.21 11.69 -6.92
CA TYR A 200 24.79 11.67 -7.26
C TYR A 200 24.56 11.73 -8.78
N ASN A 201 25.23 12.66 -9.46
CA ASN A 201 25.13 12.82 -10.91
C ASN A 201 25.64 11.58 -11.66
N LYS A 202 26.79 11.02 -11.24
CA LYS A 202 27.32 9.77 -11.80
C LYS A 202 26.32 8.62 -11.65
N ALA A 203 25.69 8.48 -10.48
CA ALA A 203 24.66 7.47 -10.25
C ALA A 203 23.41 7.69 -11.13
N GLN A 204 22.97 8.95 -11.34
CA GLN A 204 21.88 9.26 -12.27
C GLN A 204 22.22 8.85 -13.71
N HIS A 205 23.44 9.13 -14.15
CA HIS A 205 23.90 8.71 -15.48
C HIS A 205 23.85 7.19 -15.62
N GLY A 206 24.37 6.46 -14.62
CA GLY A 206 24.31 5.00 -14.54
C GLY A 206 22.88 4.43 -14.52
N LEU A 207 21.91 5.18 -14.00
CA LEU A 207 20.49 4.81 -14.03
C LEU A 207 19.84 5.12 -15.38
N SER A 208 20.19 6.26 -15.98
CA SER A 208 19.65 6.70 -17.28
C SER A 208 20.14 5.84 -18.44
N SER A 209 21.38 5.36 -18.40
CA SER A 209 21.93 4.46 -19.42
C SER A 209 21.18 3.12 -19.49
N ARG A 210 20.43 2.78 -18.45
CA ARG A 210 19.57 1.59 -18.38
C ARG A 210 18.13 1.85 -18.82
N LYS A 211 17.75 3.10 -19.11
CA LYS A 211 16.43 3.40 -19.68
C LYS A 211 16.38 2.84 -21.10
N GLY A 212 15.50 1.87 -21.33
CA GLY A 212 15.28 1.26 -22.65
C GLY A 212 15.52 -0.26 -22.73
N THR A 213 16.17 -0.86 -21.73
CA THR A 213 16.35 -2.32 -21.66
C THR A 213 15.13 -3.08 -21.14
N GLY A 214 14.11 -2.38 -20.64
CA GLY A 214 12.86 -2.95 -20.13
C GLY A 214 11.82 -3.15 -21.22
N GLY A 215 11.31 -4.37 -21.38
CA GLY A 215 10.21 -4.68 -22.30
C GLY A 215 8.85 -4.13 -21.85
N PRO A 216 7.85 -4.10 -22.75
CA PRO A 216 6.51 -3.63 -22.44
C PRO A 216 5.88 -4.47 -21.31
N ARG A 217 5.27 -3.79 -20.32
CA ARG A 217 4.46 -4.44 -19.30
C ARG A 217 3.13 -4.83 -19.92
N ARG A 218 2.94 -6.12 -20.21
CA ARG A 218 1.62 -6.66 -20.55
C ARG A 218 0.87 -6.92 -19.25
N GLU A 219 -0.37 -6.47 -19.17
CA GLU A 219 -1.27 -6.86 -18.09
C GLU A 219 -1.60 -8.35 -18.28
N PHE A 220 -1.20 -9.16 -17.31
CA PHE A 220 -1.49 -10.59 -17.29
C PHE A 220 -2.11 -10.92 -15.93
N ALA A 221 -3.29 -11.52 -15.94
CA ALA A 221 -3.98 -11.95 -14.73
C ALA A 221 -3.28 -13.20 -14.16
N ASN A 222 -2.68 -13.08 -12.98
CA ASN A 222 -2.04 -14.19 -12.28
C ASN A 222 -3.08 -14.93 -11.41
N VAL A 223 -3.66 -16.00 -11.94
CA VAL A 223 -4.63 -16.89 -11.25
C VAL A 223 -3.99 -17.58 -10.04
N LEU A 224 -2.68 -17.86 -10.10
CA LEU A 224 -1.93 -18.48 -9.01
C LEU A 224 -1.45 -17.48 -7.95
N SER A 225 -1.88 -16.22 -8.03
CA SER A 225 -1.58 -15.21 -7.03
C SER A 225 -2.11 -15.66 -5.66
N HIS A 226 -1.28 -15.51 -4.62
CA HIS A 226 -1.58 -15.89 -3.24
C HIS A 226 -1.78 -17.40 -2.95
N LEU A 227 -2.02 -18.23 -3.96
CA LEU A 227 -2.11 -19.70 -3.86
C LEU A 227 -0.71 -20.34 -3.88
N ALA A 228 0.13 -19.96 -4.85
CA ALA A 228 1.47 -20.53 -4.96
C ALA A 228 2.41 -19.93 -3.90
N ARG A 229 3.01 -20.79 -3.06
CA ARG A 229 3.99 -20.40 -2.03
C ARG A 229 5.31 -21.12 -2.23
N CYS A 230 6.41 -20.43 -1.93
CA CYS A 230 7.75 -20.98 -2.01
C CYS A 230 8.03 -21.90 -0.82
N THR A 231 8.37 -23.16 -1.11
CA THR A 231 8.72 -24.18 -0.11
C THR A 231 10.23 -24.35 0.07
N TYR A 232 11.04 -23.55 -0.63
CA TYR A 232 12.51 -23.62 -0.53
C TYR A 232 12.98 -23.38 0.91
N LYS A 233 13.87 -24.27 1.36
CA LYS A 233 14.57 -24.17 2.64
C LYS A 233 16.05 -23.83 2.38
N PRO A 234 16.59 -22.76 2.99
CA PRO A 234 18.02 -22.50 2.93
C PRO A 234 18.79 -23.55 3.74
N GLU A 235 20.03 -23.85 3.32
CA GLU A 235 20.93 -24.74 4.06
C GLU A 235 21.10 -24.25 5.51
N GLY A 236 20.86 -25.13 6.48
CA GLY A 236 20.92 -24.81 7.91
C GLY A 236 19.65 -24.23 8.54
N SER A 237 18.54 -24.11 7.79
CA SER A 237 17.23 -23.71 8.34
C SER A 237 16.13 -24.70 7.98
N ASN A 238 15.36 -25.15 8.97
CA ASN A 238 14.21 -26.03 8.73
C ASN A 238 12.94 -25.26 8.32
N THR A 239 12.97 -23.92 8.39
CA THR A 239 11.82 -23.08 8.07
C THR A 239 11.77 -22.80 6.56
N PRO A 240 10.67 -23.17 5.86
CA PRO A 240 10.51 -22.85 4.45
C PRO A 240 10.33 -21.33 4.25
N CYS A 241 10.75 -20.82 3.09
CA CYS A 241 10.62 -19.41 2.75
C CYS A 241 9.19 -18.86 2.88
N GLY A 242 8.18 -19.67 2.55
CA GLY A 242 6.75 -19.37 2.75
C GLY A 242 6.19 -18.20 1.94
N SER A 243 7.04 -17.49 1.20
CA SER A 243 6.69 -16.30 0.44
C SER A 243 5.86 -16.66 -0.79
N THR A 244 4.94 -15.77 -1.18
CA THR A 244 4.11 -15.99 -2.39
C THR A 244 4.98 -16.04 -3.65
N MET A 245 4.54 -16.78 -4.66
CA MET A 245 5.19 -16.79 -5.97
C MET A 245 4.60 -15.70 -6.87
N THR A 246 5.45 -15.03 -7.64
CA THR A 246 5.09 -13.90 -8.51
C THR A 246 5.35 -14.26 -9.96
N LEU A 247 4.42 -13.88 -10.82
CA LEU A 247 4.53 -14.03 -12.27
C LEU A 247 5.63 -13.12 -12.83
N ARG A 248 6.45 -13.68 -13.71
CA ARG A 248 7.46 -12.99 -14.51
C ARG A 248 7.10 -13.17 -15.98
N PRO A 249 6.47 -12.16 -16.61
CA PRO A 249 6.25 -12.19 -18.04
C PRO A 249 7.60 -12.11 -18.76
N GLN A 250 7.82 -13.01 -19.72
CA GLN A 250 9.03 -13.03 -20.53
C GLN A 250 8.80 -12.31 -21.86
N LYS A 251 9.82 -11.63 -22.38
CA LYS A 251 9.73 -10.93 -23.69
C LYS A 251 9.66 -11.93 -24.86
N LYS A 252 10.34 -13.07 -24.71
CA LYS A 252 10.33 -14.21 -25.63
C LYS A 252 10.21 -15.48 -24.79
N GLY A 253 9.27 -16.36 -25.13
CA GLY A 253 9.05 -17.64 -24.44
C GLY A 253 7.90 -17.61 -23.41
N PRO A 254 7.65 -18.75 -22.74
CA PRO A 254 6.53 -18.93 -21.83
C PRO A 254 6.69 -18.05 -20.58
N ASN A 255 5.56 -17.59 -20.04
CA ASN A 255 5.53 -16.88 -18.77
C ASN A 255 6.06 -17.79 -17.65
N GLN A 256 6.78 -17.20 -16.71
CA GLN A 256 7.38 -17.92 -15.60
C GLN A 256 6.82 -17.48 -14.27
N ILE A 257 6.91 -18.32 -13.25
CA ILE A 257 6.61 -17.97 -11.87
C ILE A 257 7.84 -18.24 -11.00
N ALA A 258 8.14 -17.31 -10.10
CA ALA A 258 9.32 -17.34 -9.25
C ALA A 258 8.98 -16.86 -7.83
N CYS A 259 9.79 -17.23 -6.83
CA CYS A 259 9.60 -16.77 -5.46
C CYS A 259 9.65 -15.23 -5.37
N SER A 260 8.62 -14.60 -4.78
CA SER A 260 8.57 -13.13 -4.64
C SER A 260 9.74 -12.57 -3.83
N SER A 261 10.13 -13.25 -2.75
CA SER A 261 11.27 -12.87 -1.92
C SER A 261 12.60 -12.99 -2.67
N PHE A 262 12.74 -13.99 -3.56
CA PHE A 262 13.89 -14.05 -4.46
C PHE A 262 13.86 -12.88 -5.44
N VAL A 263 12.73 -12.65 -6.13
CA VAL A 263 12.59 -11.57 -7.13
C VAL A 263 12.83 -10.18 -6.52
N ARG A 264 12.40 -9.98 -5.28
CA ARG A 264 12.53 -8.71 -4.55
C ARG A 264 13.86 -8.56 -3.78
N ALA A 265 14.77 -9.53 -3.86
CA ALA A 265 16.03 -9.53 -3.13
C ALA A 265 15.84 -9.50 -1.58
N SER A 266 14.75 -10.09 -1.08
CA SER A 266 14.36 -10.08 0.33
C SER A 266 14.99 -11.22 1.17
N GLY A 267 16.05 -11.87 0.68
CA GLY A 267 16.80 -12.89 1.43
C GLY A 267 16.53 -14.36 1.06
N CYS A 268 15.58 -14.66 0.17
CA CYS A 268 15.43 -16.02 -0.36
C CYS A 268 16.45 -16.28 -1.48
N LYS A 269 17.14 -17.42 -1.45
CA LYS A 269 18.13 -17.85 -2.46
C LYS A 269 17.55 -18.78 -3.54
N CYS A 270 16.24 -19.05 -3.53
CA CYS A 270 15.58 -19.90 -4.51
C CYS A 270 15.56 -19.24 -5.90
N ASN A 271 16.51 -19.63 -6.78
CA ASN A 271 16.58 -19.19 -8.17
C ASN A 271 15.76 -20.05 -9.14
N ALA A 272 14.86 -20.89 -8.62
CA ALA A 272 14.00 -21.72 -9.47
C ALA A 272 12.95 -20.86 -10.17
N ASN A 273 12.86 -21.02 -11.49
CA ASN A 273 11.79 -20.45 -12.31
C ASN A 273 10.98 -21.61 -12.90
N TYR A 274 9.68 -21.57 -12.74
CA TYR A 274 8.79 -22.59 -13.28
C TYR A 274 7.95 -21.99 -14.40
N ARG A 275 7.65 -22.78 -15.43
CA ARG A 275 6.75 -22.36 -16.51
C ARG A 275 5.32 -22.28 -15.96
N TYR A 276 4.70 -21.12 -16.14
CA TYR A 276 3.38 -20.82 -15.58
C TYR A 276 2.30 -21.74 -16.17
N ASP A 277 2.35 -21.96 -17.48
CA ASP A 277 1.36 -22.78 -18.20
C ASP A 277 1.42 -24.25 -17.76
N ASP A 278 2.61 -24.78 -17.49
CA ASP A 278 2.80 -26.18 -17.10
C ASP A 278 2.22 -26.43 -15.70
N ILE A 279 2.44 -25.49 -14.77
CA ILE A 279 1.86 -25.56 -13.43
C ILE A 279 0.34 -25.45 -13.49
N LEU A 280 -0.20 -24.50 -14.25
CA LEU A 280 -1.64 -24.35 -14.39
C LEU A 280 -2.29 -25.59 -15.00
N ARG A 281 -1.69 -26.15 -16.06
CA ARG A 281 -2.20 -27.38 -16.67
C ARG A 281 -2.17 -28.56 -15.70
N GLY A 282 -1.11 -28.68 -14.90
CA GLY A 282 -1.02 -29.70 -13.85
C GLY A 282 -2.15 -29.55 -12.82
N ILE A 283 -2.35 -28.34 -12.28
CA ILE A 283 -3.40 -28.07 -11.28
C ILE A 283 -4.79 -28.34 -11.87
N VAL A 284 -5.06 -27.82 -13.06
CA VAL A 284 -6.36 -27.99 -13.73
C VAL A 284 -6.64 -29.46 -14.00
N ARG A 285 -5.64 -30.24 -14.41
CA ARG A 285 -5.77 -31.69 -14.62
C ARG A 285 -6.14 -32.42 -13.33
N GLU A 286 -5.42 -32.16 -12.24
CA GLU A 286 -5.69 -32.79 -10.93
C GLU A 286 -7.06 -32.38 -10.37
N VAL A 287 -7.43 -31.11 -10.50
CA VAL A 287 -8.76 -30.64 -10.09
C VAL A 287 -9.85 -31.31 -10.92
N PHE A 288 -9.66 -31.46 -12.23
CA PHE A 288 -10.64 -32.14 -13.06
C PHE A 288 -10.79 -33.62 -12.70
N SER A 289 -9.72 -34.35 -12.39
CA SER A 289 -9.82 -35.74 -11.92
C SER A 289 -10.50 -35.89 -10.56
N LEU A 290 -10.47 -34.85 -9.71
CA LEU A 290 -11.13 -34.86 -8.41
C LEU A 290 -12.60 -34.44 -8.46
N VAL A 291 -12.96 -33.56 -9.41
CA VAL A 291 -14.28 -32.92 -9.47
C VAL A 291 -15.19 -33.58 -10.51
N LEU A 292 -14.64 -34.11 -11.59
CA LEU A 292 -15.43 -34.79 -12.61
C LEU A 292 -15.52 -36.27 -12.25
N PRO A 293 -16.73 -36.84 -12.13
CA PRO A 293 -16.88 -38.28 -12.00
C PRO A 293 -16.30 -38.98 -13.23
N ASP A 294 -15.59 -40.09 -13.02
CA ASP A 294 -15.13 -40.98 -14.09
C ASP A 294 -16.35 -41.40 -14.93
N GLU A 295 -16.37 -40.92 -16.17
CA GLU A 295 -17.30 -41.22 -17.27
C GLU A 295 -18.79 -41.42 -16.88
N LYS A 296 -19.66 -40.50 -17.32
CA LYS A 296 -21.10 -40.78 -17.40
C LYS A 296 -21.27 -42.06 -18.27
N PRO A 297 -21.94 -43.13 -17.78
CA PRO A 297 -22.20 -44.29 -18.62
C PRO A 297 -23.00 -43.83 -19.84
N ALA A 298 -22.55 -44.24 -21.03
CA ALA A 298 -23.20 -43.91 -22.28
C ALA A 298 -24.69 -44.32 -22.20
N LYS A 299 -25.60 -43.35 -22.33
CA LYS A 299 -27.02 -43.65 -22.51
C LYS A 299 -27.15 -44.37 -23.85
N GLN A 300 -27.43 -45.67 -23.82
CA GLN A 300 -27.93 -46.42 -24.97
C GLN A 300 -29.31 -45.87 -25.32
N ASN A 301 -29.35 -44.85 -26.17
CA ASN A 301 -30.59 -44.45 -26.82
C ASN A 301 -30.77 -45.35 -28.04
N ALA A 302 -31.36 -46.53 -27.83
CA ALA A 302 -32.07 -47.23 -28.89
C ALA A 302 -33.31 -46.39 -29.21
N ILE A 303 -33.35 -45.80 -30.39
CA ILE A 303 -34.57 -45.20 -30.96
C ILE A 303 -34.96 -46.12 -32.10
N ASP A 304 -36.05 -46.86 -31.91
CA ASP A 304 -36.69 -47.69 -32.92
C ASP A 304 -37.15 -46.82 -34.09
N VAL A 305 -36.66 -47.15 -35.30
CA VAL A 305 -36.92 -46.42 -36.54
C VAL A 305 -38.10 -47.07 -37.27
N GLU A 306 -39.29 -47.10 -36.67
CA GLU A 306 -40.51 -47.55 -37.36
C GLU A 306 -41.77 -46.79 -36.89
N ALA A 307 -41.79 -45.46 -37.01
CA ALA A 307 -43.04 -44.70 -36.83
C ALA A 307 -43.06 -43.29 -37.44
N VAL A 308 -42.42 -43.02 -38.59
CA VAL A 308 -42.66 -41.76 -39.33
C VAL A 308 -42.61 -41.99 -40.84
N LYS A 309 -43.52 -42.82 -41.36
CA LYS A 309 -43.93 -42.81 -42.77
C LYS A 309 -45.45 -42.86 -42.85
N ALA A 310 -46.08 -41.80 -42.41
CA ALA A 310 -47.43 -41.42 -42.77
C ALA A 310 -47.57 -39.92 -42.51
N ASP A 311 -48.24 -39.22 -43.42
CA ASP A 311 -48.66 -37.81 -43.33
C ASP A 311 -47.63 -36.72 -43.68
N SER A 312 -47.42 -36.56 -44.98
CA SER A 312 -47.74 -35.28 -45.63
C SER A 312 -47.96 -35.50 -47.13
N ARG A 313 -49.23 -35.49 -47.52
CA ARG A 313 -49.72 -35.31 -48.89
C ARG A 313 -49.34 -33.93 -49.42
#